data_AF-A0A7S3TVQ4-F1
#
_entry.id   AF-A0A7S3TVQ4-F1
#
_cell.length_a   1.000
_cell.length_b   1.000
_cell.length_c   1.000
_cell.angle_alpha   90.00
_cell.angle_beta   90.00
_cell.angle_gamma   90.00
#
_symmetry.space_group_name_H-M   'P 1'
#
loop_
_entity.id
_entity.type
_entity.pdbx_description
1 polymer ?
#
loop_
_entity_poly.entity_id
_entity_poly.type
_entity_poly.pdbx_seq_one_letter_code
_entity_poly.pdbx_strand_id
1 'polypeptide(L)'
;MLSWSKASLAAYFESGVNSHATASRPSEPGQGRLYAVSDVHTDKLENMAWWRRLEERSAHRADSLILAGDVSHRPDVLLETLQIAARAFRTVHFVPGNHDLWVRGGGGGGG
;
A
#
# COMPACT_ATOMS: atom_id res chain seq x y z
N MET A 1 -3.74 16.27 18.85
CA MET A 1 -2.96 16.98 17.81
C MET A 1 -1.51 16.64 18.07
N LEU A 2 -0.87 15.84 17.20
CA LEU A 2 0.49 15.37 17.45
C LEU A 2 1.48 16.54 17.24
N SER A 3 2.11 17.05 18.31
CA SER A 3 3.12 18.12 18.18
C SER A 3 4.49 17.50 17.90
N TRP A 4 4.83 17.32 16.63
CA TRP A 4 6.18 16.91 16.25
C TRP A 4 7.04 18.14 15.98
N SER A 5 8.24 18.18 16.58
CA SER A 5 9.27 19.15 16.21
C SER A 5 9.98 18.68 14.93
N LYS A 6 10.57 19.61 14.15
CA LYS A 6 11.36 19.25 12.95
C LYS A 6 12.50 18.28 13.27
N ALA A 7 13.16 18.44 14.41
CA ALA A 7 14.23 17.56 14.85
C ALA A 7 13.72 16.15 15.17
N SER A 8 12.57 16.05 15.84
CA SER A 8 11.93 14.77 16.16
C SER A 8 11.45 14.03 14.90
N LEU A 9 10.98 14.78 13.90
CA LEU A 9 10.56 14.21 12.61
C LEU A 9 11.76 13.72 11.79
N ALA A 10 12.83 14.52 11.70
CA ALA A 10 14.05 14.13 11.00
C ALA A 10 14.70 12.89 11.62
N ALA A 11 14.82 12.84 12.94
CA ALA A 11 15.34 11.67 13.65
C ALA A 11 14.51 10.41 13.40
N TYR A 12 13.19 10.52 13.30
CA TYR A 12 12.30 9.39 12.98
C TYR A 12 12.46 8.88 11.54
N PHE A 13 12.62 9.80 10.57
CA PHE A 13 12.90 9.42 9.18
C PHE A 13 14.30 8.81 9.03
N GLU A 14 15.30 9.40 9.68
CA GLU A 14 16.70 8.95 9.61
C GLU A 14 16.93 7.62 10.33
N SER A 15 16.20 7.35 11.42
CA SER A 15 16.31 6.06 12.12
C SER A 15 15.76 4.88 11.32
N GLY A 16 15.05 5.17 10.20
CA GLY A 16 14.07 4.26 9.64
C GLY A 16 12.99 3.94 10.67
N VAL A 17 11.84 3.41 10.25
CA VAL A 17 10.85 2.88 11.19
C VAL A 17 11.41 1.57 11.78
N ASN A 18 12.38 1.66 12.68
CA ASN A 18 12.91 0.54 13.47
C ASN A 18 12.03 0.27 14.70
N SER A 19 10.74 0.61 14.63
CA SER A 19 9.74 0.15 15.60
C SER A 19 9.22 -1.20 15.14
N HIS A 20 9.97 -2.25 15.53
CA HIS A 20 9.59 -3.65 15.44
C HIS A 20 9.08 -4.13 14.07
N ALA A 21 10.01 -4.62 13.25
CA ALA A 21 9.72 -5.75 12.39
C ALA A 21 9.20 -6.91 13.27
N THR A 22 7.89 -6.97 13.54
CA THR A 22 7.22 -8.14 14.10
C THR A 22 7.08 -9.22 13.02
N ALA A 23 8.20 -9.65 12.45
CA ALA A 23 8.37 -11.09 12.27
C ALA A 23 8.59 -11.62 13.70
N SER A 24 7.81 -12.52 14.29
CA SER A 24 7.04 -13.61 13.72
C SER A 24 6.24 -14.24 14.87
N ARG A 25 5.19 -13.58 15.36
CA ARG A 25 4.20 -14.27 16.21
C ARG A 25 3.02 -14.69 15.33
N PRO A 26 2.78 -15.97 15.03
CA PRO A 26 1.52 -16.33 14.36
C PRO A 26 0.37 -15.63 15.10
N SER A 27 -0.50 -14.96 14.34
CA SER A 27 -1.68 -14.31 14.91
C SER A 27 -2.46 -15.37 15.68
N GLU A 28 -2.67 -15.13 16.98
CA GLU A 28 -3.60 -15.96 17.76
C GLU A 28 -4.97 -15.95 17.06
N PRO A 29 -5.71 -17.07 17.02
CA PRO A 29 -7.04 -17.11 16.42
C PRO A 29 -7.91 -15.99 16.99
N GLY A 30 -8.28 -15.00 16.16
CA GLY A 30 -9.10 -13.85 16.55
C GLY A 30 -8.38 -12.49 16.65
N GLN A 31 -7.05 -12.42 16.52
CA GLN A 31 -6.33 -11.14 16.42
C GLN A 31 -5.89 -10.85 14.97
N GLY A 32 -6.67 -10.01 14.28
CA GLY A 32 -6.26 -9.48 12.98
C GLY A 32 -5.10 -8.50 13.10
N ARG A 33 -4.13 -8.59 12.20
CA ARG A 33 -2.98 -7.66 12.15
C ARG A 33 -3.29 -6.49 11.23
N LEU A 34 -2.65 -5.35 11.47
CA LEU A 34 -2.68 -4.19 10.58
C LEU A 34 -1.33 -4.04 9.90
N TYR A 35 -1.33 -4.13 8.57
CA TYR A 35 -0.16 -3.92 7.71
C TYR A 35 -0.23 -2.54 7.06
N ALA A 36 0.92 -1.98 6.70
CA ALA A 36 1.01 -0.75 5.93
C ALA A 36 2.11 -0.86 4.86
N VAL A 37 1.82 -0.36 3.67
CA VAL A 37 2.77 -0.26 2.54
C VAL A 37 2.43 0.97 1.70
N SER A 38 3.44 1.58 1.08
CA SER A 38 3.33 2.68 0.13
C SER A 38 4.24 2.44 -1.08
N ASP A 39 4.13 3.28 -2.10
CA ASP A 39 5.08 3.33 -3.24
C ASP A 39 5.23 1.98 -3.97
N VAL A 40 4.13 1.23 -4.07
CA VAL A 40 4.14 -0.12 -4.65
C VAL A 40 4.36 -0.10 -6.16
N HIS A 41 4.06 1.03 -6.84
CA HIS A 41 4.34 1.25 -8.26
C HIS A 41 4.03 0.02 -9.14
N THR A 42 2.80 -0.50 -9.09
CA THR A 42 2.38 -1.71 -9.79
C THR A 42 2.27 -1.55 -11.30
N ASP A 43 2.58 -0.36 -11.83
CA ASP A 43 2.89 -0.15 -13.25
C ASP A 43 4.12 -0.96 -13.71
N LYS A 44 5.01 -1.33 -12.78
CA LYS A 44 6.14 -2.22 -13.04
C LYS A 44 5.67 -3.67 -12.99
N LEU A 45 5.99 -4.44 -14.02
CA LEU A 45 5.56 -5.83 -14.15
C LEU A 45 6.01 -6.70 -12.97
N GLU A 46 7.21 -6.48 -12.46
CA GLU A 46 7.77 -7.20 -11.33
C GLU A 46 6.99 -6.91 -10.04
N ASN A 47 6.60 -5.65 -9.84
CA ASN A 47 5.84 -5.22 -8.67
C ASN A 47 4.41 -5.78 -8.73
N MET A 48 3.76 -5.75 -9.90
CA MET A 48 2.46 -6.39 -10.09
C MET A 48 2.53 -7.91 -9.88
N ALA A 49 3.58 -8.57 -10.37
CA ALA A 49 3.78 -10.00 -10.17
C ALA A 49 3.96 -10.34 -8.68
N TRP A 50 4.69 -9.51 -7.92
CA TRP A 50 4.77 -9.66 -6.48
C TRP A 50 3.42 -9.43 -5.80
N TRP A 51 2.68 -8.39 -6.21
CA TRP A 51 1.38 -8.04 -5.64
C TRP A 51 0.34 -9.15 -5.81
N ARG A 52 0.29 -9.78 -6.98
CA ARG A 52 -0.62 -10.91 -7.28
C ARG A 52 -0.41 -12.11 -6.35
N ARG A 53 0.81 -12.33 -5.85
CA ARG A 53 1.11 -13.42 -4.90
C ARG A 53 0.46 -13.22 -3.53
N LEU A 54 -0.01 -12.01 -3.20
CA LEU A 54 -0.72 -11.75 -1.94
C LEU A 54 -2.05 -12.52 -1.88
N GLU A 55 -2.74 -12.63 -3.01
CA GLU A 55 -4.02 -13.37 -3.10
C GLU A 55 -3.81 -14.88 -3.00
N GLU A 56 -2.77 -15.41 -3.66
CA GLU A 56 -2.47 -16.85 -3.74
C GLU A 56 -2.27 -17.49 -2.36
N ARG A 57 -1.75 -16.73 -1.39
CA ARG A 57 -1.36 -17.28 -0.08
C ARG A 57 -2.51 -17.36 0.92
N SER A 58 -3.65 -16.71 0.68
CA SER A 58 -4.80 -16.59 1.62
C SER A 58 -4.45 -16.24 3.08
N ALA A 59 -3.21 -15.81 3.34
CA ALA A 59 -2.65 -15.71 4.69
C ALA A 59 -3.19 -14.50 5.46
N HIS A 60 -3.80 -13.55 4.75
CA HIS A 60 -4.15 -12.23 5.27
C HIS A 60 -5.65 -11.98 5.36
N ARG A 61 -6.49 -13.02 5.20
CA ARG A 61 -7.96 -12.88 5.25
C ARG A 61 -8.51 -12.41 6.60
N ALA A 62 -7.72 -12.48 7.68
CA ALA A 62 -8.05 -11.91 8.98
C ALA A 62 -7.43 -10.52 9.21
N ASP A 63 -6.53 -10.08 8.34
CA ASP A 63 -5.69 -8.90 8.50
C ASP A 63 -6.23 -7.71 7.69
N SER A 64 -5.83 -6.50 8.08
CA SER A 64 -6.13 -5.26 7.37
C SER A 64 -4.87 -4.66 6.77
N LEU A 65 -5.02 -3.94 5.65
CA LEU A 65 -3.93 -3.28 4.94
C LEU A 65 -4.19 -1.77 4.82
N ILE A 66 -3.20 -0.95 5.10
CA ILE A 66 -3.12 0.45 4.68
C ILE A 66 -2.24 0.50 3.43
N LEU A 67 -2.81 0.94 2.30
CA LEU A 67 -2.09 1.21 1.06
C LEU A 67 -1.96 2.73 0.92
N ALA A 68 -0.83 3.26 1.35
CA ALA A 68 -0.58 4.69 1.55
C ALA A 68 0.02 5.37 0.31
N GLY A 69 -0.60 5.15 -0.84
CA GLY A 69 -0.36 5.92 -2.06
C GLY A 69 0.81 5.45 -2.93
N ASP A 70 0.96 6.13 -4.06
CA ASP A 70 1.93 5.91 -5.13
C ASP A 70 1.89 4.47 -5.68
N VAL A 71 0.66 4.04 -5.99
CA VAL A 71 0.35 2.74 -6.59
C VAL A 71 0.55 2.78 -8.10
N SER A 72 -0.18 3.67 -8.80
CA SER A 72 -0.15 3.76 -10.26
C SER A 72 -0.86 5.01 -10.76
N HIS A 73 -0.31 5.61 -11.82
CA HIS A 73 -0.96 6.71 -12.55
C HIS A 73 -2.03 6.23 -13.55
N ARG A 74 -2.13 4.92 -13.78
CA ARG A 74 -3.05 4.27 -14.70
C ARG A 74 -4.28 3.75 -13.95
N PRO A 75 -5.50 4.26 -14.23
CA PRO A 75 -6.70 3.85 -13.50
C PRO A 75 -6.99 2.34 -13.55
N ASP A 76 -6.67 1.68 -14.67
CA ASP A 76 -6.82 0.23 -14.83
C ASP A 76 -5.90 -0.56 -13.90
N VAL A 77 -4.63 -0.14 -13.80
CA VAL A 77 -3.62 -0.77 -12.93
C VAL A 77 -3.92 -0.50 -11.46
N LEU A 78 -4.32 0.73 -11.11
CA LEU A 78 -4.76 1.08 -9.76
C LEU A 78 -5.95 0.22 -9.33
N LEU A 79 -6.98 0.10 -10.19
CA LEU A 79 -8.15 -0.73 -9.92
C LEU A 79 -7.76 -2.20 -9.72
N GLU A 80 -6.94 -2.77 -10.61
CA GLU A 80 -6.47 -4.15 -10.48
C GLU A 80 -5.73 -4.37 -9.16
N THR A 81 -4.85 -3.44 -8.79
CA THR A 81 -4.06 -3.51 -7.55
C THR A 81 -4.97 -3.52 -6.31
N LEU A 82 -5.94 -2.61 -6.27
CA LEU A 82 -6.91 -2.53 -5.17
C LEU A 82 -7.79 -3.78 -5.08
N GLN A 83 -8.20 -4.35 -6.22
CA GLN A 83 -8.99 -5.58 -6.25
C GLN A 83 -8.19 -6.78 -5.74
N ILE A 84 -6.92 -6.94 -6.14
CA ILE A 84 -6.04 -8.00 -5.60
C ILE A 84 -5.91 -7.85 -4.09
N ALA A 85 -5.68 -6.63 -3.60
CA ALA A 85 -5.55 -6.35 -2.18
C ALA A 85 -6.83 -6.69 -1.40
N ALA A 86 -7.99 -6.31 -1.94
CA ALA A 86 -9.29 -6.60 -1.34
C ALA A 86 -9.65 -8.09 -1.32
N ARG A 87 -9.08 -8.89 -2.23
CA ARG A 87 -9.23 -10.37 -2.19
C ARG A 87 -8.27 -11.03 -1.22
N ALA A 88 -7.11 -10.42 -0.96
CA ALA A 88 -6.07 -10.93 -0.07
C ALA A 88 -6.31 -10.58 1.42
N PHE A 89 -6.82 -9.37 1.70
CA PHE A 89 -7.01 -8.84 3.05
C PHE A 89 -8.49 -8.75 3.45
N ARG A 90 -8.76 -8.72 4.75
CA ARG A 90 -10.12 -8.48 5.28
C ARG A 90 -10.62 -7.08 4.93
N THR A 91 -9.76 -6.08 5.10
CA THR A 91 -10.07 -4.67 4.89
C THR A 91 -8.86 -3.98 4.27
N VAL A 92 -9.08 -3.14 3.27
CA VAL A 92 -8.04 -2.32 2.64
C VAL A 92 -8.41 -0.85 2.79
N HIS A 93 -7.52 -0.08 3.41
CA HIS A 93 -7.60 1.36 3.55
C HIS A 93 -6.64 2.00 2.55
N PHE A 94 -7.18 2.57 1.48
CA PHE A 94 -6.38 3.24 0.45
C PHE A 94 -6.37 4.75 0.69
N VAL A 95 -5.19 5.35 0.58
CA VAL A 95 -4.98 6.80 0.55
C VAL A 95 -4.22 7.10 -0.75
N PRO A 96 -4.74 7.95 -1.66
CA PRO A 96 -4.04 8.25 -2.90
C PRO A 96 -2.78 9.09 -2.64
N GLY A 97 -1.69 8.72 -3.31
CA GLY A 97 -0.45 9.50 -3.39
C GLY A 97 -0.46 10.47 -4.58
N ASN A 98 0.64 11.18 -4.80
CA ASN A 98 0.78 12.12 -5.93
C ASN A 98 0.68 11.39 -7.28
N HIS A 99 1.29 10.21 -7.39
CA HIS A 99 1.34 9.46 -8.64
C HIS A 99 -0.04 8.90 -9.00
N ASP A 100 -0.87 8.57 -8.01
CA ASP A 100 -2.24 8.09 -8.21
C ASP A 100 -3.19 9.18 -8.74
N LEU A 101 -2.86 10.44 -8.47
CA LEU A 101 -3.65 11.62 -8.88
C LEU A 101 -3.17 12.24 -10.20
N TRP A 102 -2.13 11.68 -10.84
CA TRP A 102 -1.66 12.14 -12.14
C TRP A 102 -2.66 11.76 -13.23
N VAL A 103 -3.69 12.58 -13.37
CA VAL A 103 -4.55 12.58 -14.54
C VAL A 103 -3.73 13.17 -15.68
N ARG A 104 -3.28 12.33 -16.63
CA ARG A 104 -2.94 12.85 -17.95
C ARG A 104 -4.22 13.50 -18.47
N GLY A 105 -4.27 14.83 -18.45
CA GLY A 105 -5.39 15.59 -18.97
C GLY A 105 -5.76 15.01 -20.33
N GLY A 106 -7.04 14.68 -20.53
CA GLY A 106 -7.54 14.18 -21.78
C GLY A 106 -7.12 15.12 -22.90
N GLY A 107 -6.03 14.77 -23.58
CA GLY A 107 -5.58 15.45 -24.77
C GLY A 107 -6.57 15.09 -25.86
N GLY A 108 -7.67 15.84 -25.91
CA GLY A 108 -8.35 16.10 -27.16
C GLY A 108 -7.32 16.69 -28.12
N GLY A 109 -6.78 15.84 -28.98
CA GLY A 109 -6.00 16.22 -30.15
C GLY A 109 -6.52 15.36 -31.29
N GLY A 110 -7.41 15.95 -32.10
CA GLY A 110 -7.91 15.33 -33.31
C GLY A 110 -6.79 15.03 -34.31
N GLY A 111 -7.04 13.99 -35.09
CA GLY A 111 -6.23 13.48 -36.19
C GLY A 111 -6.84 12.17 -36.65
#